data_AF-A0A934U0R5-F1
#
_entry.id   AF-A0A934U0R5-F1
#
_cell.length_a   1.000
_cell.length_b   1.000
_cell.length_c   1.000
_cell.angle_alpha   90.00
_cell.angle_beta   90.00
_cell.angle_gamma   90.00
#
_symmetry.space_group_name_H-M   'P 1'
#
loop_
_entity.id
_entity.type
_entity.pdbx_description
1 polymer ?
#
loop_
_entity_poly.entity_id
_entity_poly.type
_entity_poly.pdbx_seq_one_letter_code
_entity_poly.pdbx_strand_id
1 'polypeptide(L)'
;VKKSKKLLKFTIFDGADERTIVSGIAMFYQPEELVGKKILFVSNLKPVKLCGVESHGMILSAVEGEGKDEKLQVLTIDGMPAGAKIC
;
A
#
# COMPACT_ATOMS: atom_id res chain seq x y z
N VAL A 1 7.24 -7.21 -7.99
CA VAL A 1 6.85 -8.65 -7.90
C VAL A 1 7.32 -9.38 -9.15
N LYS A 2 7.91 -10.60 -9.06
CA LYS A 2 8.61 -11.29 -10.19
C LYS A 2 7.84 -11.41 -11.52
N LYS A 3 6.51 -11.25 -11.53
CA LYS A 3 5.65 -11.33 -12.73
C LYS A 3 4.84 -10.06 -13.04
N SER A 4 5.04 -8.95 -12.33
CA SER A 4 4.28 -7.71 -12.61
C SER A 4 5.14 -6.46 -12.55
N LYS A 5 5.07 -5.69 -13.65
CA LYS A 5 5.68 -4.36 -13.78
C LYS A 5 4.91 -3.27 -13.03
N LYS A 6 3.68 -3.56 -12.57
CA LYS A 6 2.80 -2.57 -11.91
C LYS A 6 2.66 -2.76 -10.39
N LEU A 7 3.15 -3.88 -9.85
CA LEU A 7 2.91 -4.25 -8.46
C LEU A 7 4.17 -4.13 -7.59
N LEU A 8 4.02 -3.39 -6.49
CA LEU A 8 4.94 -3.39 -5.37
C LEU A 8 4.42 -4.31 -4.27
N LYS A 9 5.35 -4.97 -3.57
CA LYS A 9 5.07 -5.79 -2.39
C LYS A 9 5.66 -5.06 -1.20
N PHE A 10 4.84 -4.82 -0.19
CA PHE A 10 5.24 -4.24 1.08
C PHE A 10 5.04 -5.25 2.20
N THR A 11 5.99 -5.28 3.12
CA THR A 11 5.79 -5.83 4.46
C THR A 11 5.56 -4.63 5.37
N ILE A 12 4.40 -4.57 6.02
CA ILE A 12 4.05 -3.48 6.93
C ILE A 12 3.80 -4.03 8.33
N PHE A 13 4.10 -3.23 9.36
CA PHE A 13 3.74 -3.52 10.73
C PHE A 13 2.45 -2.77 11.09
N ASP A 14 1.42 -3.50 11.50
CA ASP A 14 0.11 -2.92 11.82
C ASP A 14 -0.10 -2.59 13.30
N GLY A 15 0.97 -2.61 14.10
CA GLY A 15 0.90 -2.42 15.56
C GLY A 15 0.76 -3.73 16.34
N ALA A 16 0.37 -4.83 15.70
CA ALA A 16 0.32 -6.16 16.30
C ALA A 16 1.25 -7.14 15.57
N ASP A 17 1.07 -7.28 14.26
CA ASP A 17 1.76 -8.25 13.41
C ASP A 17 2.31 -7.62 12.13
N GLU A 18 3.25 -8.32 11.49
CA GLU A 18 3.67 -8.00 10.14
C GLU A 18 2.69 -8.57 9.11
N ARG A 19 2.29 -7.75 8.14
CA ARG A 19 1.40 -8.16 7.04
C ARG A 19 2.05 -7.90 5.69
N THR A 20 1.81 -8.82 4.76
CA THR A 20 2.14 -8.59 3.35
C THR A 20 0.98 -7.88 2.65
N ILE A 21 1.26 -6.74 2.02
CA ILE A 21 0.33 -6.03 1.16
C ILE A 21 0.95 -5.84 -0.22
N VAL A 22 0.16 -6.07 -1.26
CA VAL A 22 0.55 -5.86 -2.65
C VAL A 22 -0.27 -4.72 -3.22
N SER A 23 0.40 -3.71 -3.78
CA SER A 23 -0.25 -2.50 -4.30
C SER A 23 0.19 -2.19 -5.73
N GLY A 24 -0.74 -1.66 -6.52
CA GLY A 24 -0.59 -1.34 -7.95
C GLY A 24 0.12 -0.03 -8.26
N ILE A 25 0.92 0.48 -7.33
CA ILE A 25 1.48 1.84 -7.37
C ILE A 25 2.93 1.91 -7.91
N ALA A 26 3.43 0.85 -8.54
CA ALA A 26 4.83 0.79 -9.01
C ALA A 26 5.15 1.80 -10.12
N MET A 27 4.14 2.39 -10.76
CA MET A 27 4.31 3.44 -11.78
C MET A 27 4.52 4.82 -11.15
N PHE A 28 4.13 4.99 -9.88
CA PHE A 28 4.10 6.29 -9.19
C PHE A 28 5.16 6.40 -8.10
N TYR A 29 5.55 5.27 -7.50
CA TYR A 29 6.51 5.25 -6.40
C TYR A 29 7.59 4.21 -6.64
N GLN A 30 8.81 4.57 -6.23
CA GLN A 30 9.85 3.60 -5.94
C GLN A 30 9.63 3.00 -4.53
N PRO A 31 9.99 1.73 -4.31
CA PRO A 31 9.85 1.09 -3.00
C PRO A 31 10.44 1.92 -1.85
N GLU A 32 11.59 2.53 -2.08
CA GLU A 32 12.39 3.26 -1.08
C GLU A 32 11.68 4.53 -0.60
N GLU A 33 10.82 5.14 -1.41
CA GLU A 33 10.11 6.38 -1.07
C GLU A 33 9.04 6.18 0.02
N LEU A 34 8.60 4.93 0.19
CA LEU A 34 7.55 4.56 1.14
C LEU A 34 8.12 3.83 2.37
N VAL A 35 9.40 3.45 2.36
CA VAL A 35 10.06 2.85 3.53
C VAL A 35 10.12 3.86 4.67
N GLY A 36 9.70 3.43 5.86
CA GLY A 36 9.68 4.27 7.06
C GLY A 36 8.48 5.22 7.15
N LYS A 37 7.65 5.32 6.10
CA LYS A 37 6.42 6.11 6.15
C LYS A 37 5.30 5.33 6.83
N LYS A 38 4.45 6.06 7.54
CA LYS A 38 3.20 5.55 8.11
C LYS A 38 2.09 5.80 7.11
N ILE A 39 1.43 4.73 6.69
CA ILE A 39 0.40 4.74 5.66
C ILE A 39 -0.96 4.35 6.23
N LEU A 40 -2.02 4.71 5.51
CA LEU A 40 -3.36 4.21 5.78
C LEU A 40 -3.64 2.99 4.90
N PHE A 41 -4.25 1.96 5.48
CA PHE A 41 -4.65 0.77 4.73
C PHE A 41 -5.89 0.12 5.35
N VAL A 42 -6.61 -0.66 4.56
CA VAL A 42 -7.76 -1.44 5.00
C VAL A 42 -7.29 -2.82 5.46
N SER A 43 -7.53 -3.16 6.72
CA SER A 43 -7.00 -4.38 7.37
C SER A 43 -7.98 -5.56 7.42
N ASN A 44 -9.26 -5.35 7.14
CA ASN A 44 -10.34 -6.34 7.28
C ASN A 44 -10.83 -6.95 5.95
N LEU A 45 -10.11 -6.72 4.85
CA LEU A 45 -10.43 -7.34 3.57
C LEU A 45 -10.04 -8.83 3.56
N LYS A 46 -10.80 -9.64 2.83
CA LYS A 46 -10.42 -11.02 2.56
C LYS A 46 -9.07 -11.03 1.81
N PRO A 47 -8.14 -11.94 2.13
CA PRO A 47 -6.87 -12.03 1.42
C PRO A 47 -7.07 -12.22 -0.08
N VAL A 48 -6.29 -11.50 -0.89
CA VAL A 48 -6.35 -11.59 -2.36
C VAL A 48 -5.00 -11.99 -2.91
N LYS A 49 -4.98 -12.98 -3.81
CA LYS A 49 -3.76 -13.43 -4.48
C LYS A 49 -3.49 -12.61 -5.74
N LEU A 50 -2.44 -11.80 -5.72
CA LEU A 50 -2.00 -10.95 -6.83
C LEU A 50 -0.66 -11.44 -7.36
N CYS A 51 -0.64 -11.89 -8.61
CA CYS A 51 0.56 -12.43 -9.28
C CYS A 51 1.32 -13.50 -8.46
N GLY A 52 0.59 -14.33 -7.72
CA GLY A 52 1.14 -15.40 -6.88
C GLY A 52 1.50 -14.99 -5.46
N VAL A 53 1.36 -13.71 -5.09
CA VAL A 53 1.60 -13.20 -3.73
C VAL A 53 0.26 -12.94 -3.06
N GLU A 54 0.12 -13.37 -1.80
CA GLU A 54 -1.09 -13.12 -1.02
C GLU A 54 -1.01 -11.74 -0.35
N SER A 55 -2.04 -10.92 -0.56
CA SER A 55 -2.17 -9.57 -0.03
C SER A 55 -3.23 -9.57 1.09
N HIS A 56 -2.84 -9.12 2.27
CA HIS A 56 -3.66 -9.07 3.49
C HIS A 56 -4.12 -7.65 3.83
N GLY A 57 -4.38 -6.84 2.80
CA GLY A 57 -4.87 -5.48 2.94
C GLY A 57 -4.79 -4.69 1.65
N MET A 58 -5.21 -3.43 1.74
CA MET A 58 -5.20 -2.48 0.63
C MET A 58 -4.70 -1.12 1.13
N ILE A 59 -3.61 -0.63 0.55
CA ILE A 59 -3.11 0.74 0.81
C ILE A 59 -4.12 1.74 0.27
N LEU A 60 -4.44 2.76 1.07
CA LEU A 60 -5.30 3.87 0.64
C LEU A 60 -4.47 4.92 -0.10
N SER A 61 -5.00 5.38 -1.23
CA SER A 61 -4.37 6.38 -2.07
C SER A 61 -5.45 7.24 -2.73
N ALA A 62 -5.15 8.51 -2.95
CA ALA A 62 -5.96 9.40 -3.77
C ALA A 62 -5.45 9.35 -5.22
N VAL A 63 -6.37 9.43 -6.18
CA VAL A 63 -6.06 9.52 -7.59
C VAL A 63 -6.72 10.79 -8.14
N GLU A 64 -5.97 11.57 -8.90
CA GLU A 64 -6.44 12.77 -9.60
C GLU A 64 -6.12 12.66 -11.09
N GLY A 65 -7.09 13.01 -11.94
CA GLY A 65 -6.96 12.95 -13.40
C GLY A 65 -7.19 11.55 -13.98
N GLU A 66 -7.01 11.42 -15.30
CA GLU A 66 -7.14 10.17 -16.03
C GLU A 66 -6.05 10.05 -17.11
N GLY A 67 -5.69 8.82 -17.47
CA GLY A 67 -4.79 8.56 -18.59
C GLY A 67 -3.33 8.92 -18.30
N LYS A 68 -2.72 9.78 -19.13
CA LYS A 68 -1.30 10.13 -19.00
C LYS A 68 -1.01 11.17 -17.92
N ASP A 69 -2.02 11.95 -17.53
CA ASP A 69 -1.92 12.97 -16.49
C ASP A 69 -2.42 12.46 -15.13
N GLU A 70 -2.63 11.14 -15.00
CA GLU A 70 -3.00 10.51 -13.74
C GLU A 70 -1.91 10.75 -12.69
N LYS A 71 -2.34 11.28 -11.53
CA LYS A 71 -1.50 11.42 -10.34
C LYS A 71 -2.07 10.53 -9.26
N LEU A 72 -1.19 9.79 -8.58
CA LEU A 72 -1.55 8.96 -7.44
C LEU A 72 -0.75 9.40 -6.22
N GLN A 73 -1.45 9.67 -5.12
CA GLN A 73 -0.86 10.01 -3.84
C GLN A 73 -1.23 8.98 -2.78
N VAL A 74 -0.24 8.28 -2.24
CA VAL A 74 -0.44 7.42 -1.06
C VAL A 74 -0.74 8.29 0.15
N LEU A 75 -1.80 7.93 0.89
CA LEU A 75 -2.15 8.63 2.12
C LEU A 75 -1.19 8.24 3.23
N THR A 76 -0.50 9.24 3.78
CA THR A 76 0.43 9.10 4.91
C THR A 76 -0.07 9.90 6.10
N ILE A 77 0.24 9.43 7.31
CA ILE A 77 -0.11 10.13 8.55
C ILE A 77 1.09 10.18 9.50
N ASP A 78 1.49 11.39 9.86
CA ASP A 78 2.57 11.61 10.81
C ASP A 78 2.04 11.71 12.25
N GLY A 79 2.91 11.47 13.23
CA GLY A 79 2.57 11.63 14.65
C GLY A 79 1.71 10.53 15.28
N MET A 80 1.13 9.61 14.51
CA MET A 80 0.31 8.50 15.04
C MET A 80 1.11 7.20 15.19
N PRO A 81 0.80 6.32 16.16
CA PRO A 81 1.41 4.99 16.24
C PRO A 81 0.90 4.06 15.13
N ALA A 82 1.69 3.04 14.76
CA ALA A 82 1.21 1.96 13.92
C ALA A 82 0.04 1.23 14.61
N GLY A 83 -1.00 0.89 13.85
CA GLY A 83 -2.21 0.24 14.38
C GLY A 83 -3.28 1.16 14.94
N ALA A 84 -3.08 2.48 14.87
CA ALA A 84 -4.14 3.44 15.14
C ALA A 84 -5.33 3.19 14.21
N LYS A 85 -6.55 3.15 14.77
CA LYS A 85 -7.78 2.97 13.99
C LYS A 85 -8.10 4.25 13.23
N ILE A 86 -8.50 4.10 11.97
CA ILE A 86 -9.01 5.17 11.13
C ILE A 86 -10.52 5.28 11.39
N CYS A 87 -11.02 6.49 11.65
CA CYS A 87 -12.43 6.79 11.90
C CYS A 87 -13.04 7.61 10.76
#